data_AF-A0A2L2YEJ5-F1
#
_entry.id   AF-A0A2L2YEJ5-F1
#
_cell.length_a   1.000
_cell.length_b   1.000
_cell.length_c   1.000
_cell.angle_alpha   90.00
_cell.angle_beta   90.00
_cell.angle_gamma   90.00
#
_symmetry.space_group_name_H-M   'P 1'
#
loop_
_entity.id
_entity.type
_entity.pdbx_description
1 polymer ?
#
loop_
_entity_poly.entity_id
_entity_poly.type
_entity_poly.pdbx_seq_one_letter_code
_entity_poly.pdbx_strand_id
1 'polypeptide(L)'
;KKIMYLGARSFYLACAENLLKVLPLKNRLLYHLKVLHPVMRMEETSIKSIRYLAIVTPSIIKPGEASLLLDEGTRLHGEPESYSSDSNEYAPIDVFWKNYFVKKDNLGNIKYPLITKLFCVYHMGMLMLIEV
;
A
#
# COMPACT_ATOMS: atom_id res chain seq x y z
N LYS A 1 14.05 -31.77 -23.67
CA LYS A 1 13.11 -30.62 -23.59
C LYS A 1 11.96 -30.85 -22.59
N LYS A 2 11.10 -31.88 -22.74
CA LYS A 2 9.93 -32.12 -21.84
C LYS A 2 10.25 -32.23 -20.32
N ILE A 3 11.37 -32.86 -19.96
CA ILE A 3 11.80 -33.05 -18.55
C ILE A 3 12.19 -31.72 -17.88
N MET A 4 12.78 -30.79 -18.65
CA MET A 4 13.18 -29.48 -18.16
C MET A 4 11.96 -28.58 -17.86
N TYR A 5 10.89 -28.69 -18.66
CA TYR A 5 9.61 -28.04 -18.39
C TYR A 5 8.89 -28.61 -17.16
N LEU A 6 9.01 -29.92 -16.93
CA LEU A 6 8.49 -30.56 -15.73
C LEU A 6 9.21 -30.07 -14.47
N GLY A 7 10.55 -29.99 -14.51
CA GLY A 7 11.36 -29.46 -13.41
C GLY A 7 11.11 -27.97 -13.13
N ALA A 8 10.97 -27.15 -14.16
CA ALA A 8 10.61 -25.74 -14.00
C ALA A 8 9.21 -25.60 -13.38
N ARG A 9 8.23 -26.39 -13.84
CA ARG A 9 6.87 -26.36 -13.30
C ARG A 9 6.81 -26.77 -11.83
N SER A 10 7.49 -27.85 -11.43
CA SER A 10 7.55 -28.26 -10.03
C SER A 10 8.33 -27.27 -9.16
N PHE A 11 9.36 -26.62 -9.70
CA PHE A 11 10.05 -25.52 -9.03
C PHE A 11 9.12 -24.33 -8.76
N TYR A 12 8.39 -23.86 -9.78
CA TYR A 12 7.44 -22.75 -9.61
C TYR A 12 6.30 -23.11 -8.65
N LEU A 13 5.81 -24.35 -8.67
CA LEU A 13 4.79 -24.82 -7.73
C LEU A 13 5.34 -24.87 -6.29
N ALA A 14 6.55 -25.39 -6.08
CA ALA A 14 7.16 -25.44 -4.75
C ALA A 14 7.47 -24.03 -4.21
N CYS A 15 7.97 -23.13 -5.06
CA CYS A 15 8.15 -21.72 -4.70
C CYS A 15 6.82 -21.06 -4.38
N ALA A 16 5.77 -21.28 -5.17
CA ALA A 16 4.45 -20.72 -4.91
C ALA A 16 3.86 -21.25 -3.59
N GLU A 17 3.93 -22.55 -3.31
CA GLU A 17 3.47 -23.12 -2.04
C GLU A 17 4.25 -22.58 -0.84
N ASN A 18 5.56 -22.40 -0.98
CA ASN A 18 6.37 -21.83 0.09
C ASN A 18 6.05 -20.35 0.30
N LEU A 19 5.93 -19.58 -0.78
CA LEU A 19 5.45 -18.20 -0.75
C LEU A 19 4.05 -18.12 -0.13
N LEU A 20 3.11 -19.02 -0.43
CA LEU A 20 1.77 -19.02 0.18
C LEU A 20 1.81 -19.31 1.70
N LYS A 21 2.81 -20.04 2.19
CA LYS A 21 3.00 -20.36 3.61
C LYS A 21 3.69 -19.22 4.38
N VAL A 22 4.65 -18.56 3.73
CA VAL A 22 5.51 -17.51 4.33
C VAL A 22 4.90 -16.12 4.15
N LEU A 23 4.29 -15.86 2.98
CA LEU A 23 3.59 -14.61 2.74
C LEU A 23 2.31 -14.58 3.58
N PRO A 24 2.01 -13.47 4.28
CA PRO A 24 0.82 -13.39 5.10
C PRO A 24 -0.41 -13.09 4.22
N LEU A 25 -0.68 -13.91 3.21
CA LEU A 25 -1.77 -13.71 2.24
C LEU A 25 -3.16 -13.82 2.90
N LYS A 26 -3.25 -14.57 4.00
CA LYS A 26 -4.44 -14.60 4.87
C LYS A 26 -4.51 -13.41 5.82
N ASN A 27 -3.45 -12.61 5.93
CA ASN A 27 -3.45 -11.44 6.79
C ASN A 27 -4.29 -10.34 6.13
N ARG A 28 -5.53 -10.20 6.63
CA ARG A 28 -6.48 -9.19 6.17
C ARG A 28 -5.88 -7.78 6.23
N LEU A 29 -4.99 -7.49 7.18
CA LEU A 29 -4.27 -6.22 7.26
C LEU A 29 -3.48 -5.96 5.97
N LEU A 30 -2.63 -6.90 5.56
CA LEU A 30 -1.81 -6.78 4.35
C LEU A 30 -2.65 -6.70 3.08
N TYR A 31 -3.76 -7.46 3.04
CA TYR A 31 -4.71 -7.35 1.93
C TYR A 31 -5.23 -5.93 1.76
N HIS A 32 -5.63 -5.29 2.85
CA HIS A 32 -6.16 -3.92 2.80
C HIS A 32 -5.07 -2.86 2.60
N LEU A 33 -3.80 -3.16 2.92
CA LEU A 33 -2.67 -2.27 2.63
C LEU A 33 -2.35 -2.10 1.15
N LYS A 34 -2.86 -2.99 0.30
CA LYS A 34 -2.68 -2.88 -1.15
C LYS A 34 -3.09 -1.50 -1.68
N VAL A 35 -4.03 -0.81 -1.03
CA VAL A 35 -4.49 0.54 -1.43
C VAL A 35 -3.43 1.62 -1.33
N LEU A 36 -2.33 1.34 -0.64
CA LEU A 36 -1.13 2.17 -0.67
C LEU A 36 -0.37 2.01 -1.99
N HIS A 37 -0.71 1.07 -2.86
CA HIS A 37 -0.11 1.04 -4.20
C HIS A 37 -0.83 2.06 -5.10
N PRO A 38 -0.09 2.88 -5.90
CA PRO A 38 -0.67 3.92 -6.76
C PRO A 38 -1.84 3.42 -7.61
N VAL A 39 -1.64 2.29 -8.30
CA VAL A 39 -2.66 1.62 -9.13
C VAL A 39 -3.86 1.14 -8.30
N MET A 40 -3.61 0.52 -7.15
CA MET A 40 -4.66 -0.13 -6.34
C MET A 40 -5.50 0.90 -5.57
N ARG A 41 -4.98 2.10 -5.33
CA ARG A 41 -5.74 3.21 -4.72
C ARG A 41 -6.92 3.63 -5.59
N MET A 42 -6.85 3.40 -6.90
CA MET A 42 -7.89 3.76 -7.86
C MET A 42 -9.00 2.70 -7.96
N GLU A 43 -8.84 1.54 -7.32
CA GLU A 43 -9.91 0.54 -7.29
C GLU A 43 -11.10 1.03 -6.47
N GLU A 44 -12.31 0.61 -6.84
CA GLU A 44 -13.55 0.88 -6.09
C GLU A 44 -13.49 0.35 -4.65
N THR A 45 -12.67 -0.69 -4.42
CA THR A 45 -12.48 -1.30 -3.10
C THR A 45 -11.52 -0.51 -2.20
N SER A 46 -10.90 0.54 -2.71
CA SER A 46 -9.86 1.30 -2.02
C SER A 46 -10.40 1.96 -0.74
N ILE A 47 -11.53 2.68 -0.84
CA ILE A 47 -12.17 3.35 0.29
C ILE A 47 -12.62 2.37 1.37
N LYS A 48 -13.14 1.20 0.96
CA LYS A 48 -13.51 0.12 1.91
C LYS A 48 -12.30 -0.37 2.67
N SER A 49 -11.15 -0.46 2.02
CA SER A 49 -9.91 -0.90 2.64
C SER A 49 -9.33 0.16 3.56
N ILE A 50 -9.39 1.45 3.20
CA ILE A 50 -9.02 2.56 4.10
C ILE A 50 -9.87 2.54 5.36
N ARG A 51 -11.19 2.32 5.22
CA ARG A 51 -12.11 2.16 6.36
C ARG A 51 -11.70 1.00 7.26
N TYR A 52 -11.37 -0.14 6.66
CA TYR A 52 -10.91 -1.29 7.41
C TYR A 52 -9.63 -0.97 8.18
N LEU A 53 -8.64 -0.33 7.53
CA LEU A 53 -7.37 0.04 8.15
C LEU A 53 -7.56 0.97 9.35
N ALA A 54 -8.42 1.97 9.27
CA ALA A 54 -8.78 2.81 10.42
C ALA A 54 -9.32 2.00 11.60
N ILE A 55 -10.17 1.00 11.35
CA ILE A 55 -10.77 0.16 12.40
C ILE A 55 -9.72 -0.75 13.05
N VAL A 56 -8.86 -1.38 12.26
CA VAL A 56 -7.91 -2.37 12.77
C VAL A 56 -6.60 -1.78 13.27
N THR A 57 -6.37 -0.47 13.10
CA THR A 57 -5.19 0.24 13.62
C THR A 57 -5.53 1.42 14.51
N PRO A 58 -6.29 1.21 15.60
CA PRO A 58 -6.69 2.29 16.52
C PRO A 58 -5.50 2.94 17.25
N SER A 59 -4.36 2.24 17.32
CA SER A 59 -3.10 2.76 17.85
C SER A 59 -2.43 3.78 16.93
N ILE A 60 -2.70 3.70 15.61
CA ILE A 60 -2.14 4.60 14.59
C ILE A 60 -3.14 5.71 14.29
N ILE A 61 -4.38 5.33 14.01
CA ILE A 61 -5.48 6.24 13.68
C ILE A 61 -6.46 6.21 14.84
N LYS A 62 -6.58 7.32 15.57
CA LYS A 62 -7.51 7.37 16.70
C LYS A 62 -8.95 7.22 16.17
N PRO A 63 -9.89 6.69 16.96
CA PRO A 63 -11.28 6.53 16.51
C PRO A 63 -11.92 7.82 15.98
N GLY A 64 -11.59 8.98 16.56
CA GLY A 64 -12.07 10.29 16.09
C GLY A 64 -11.39 10.80 14.81
N GLU A 65 -10.28 10.20 14.39
CA GLU A 65 -9.54 10.53 13.16
C GLU A 65 -9.97 9.65 11.97
N ALA A 66 -10.78 8.60 12.21
CA ALA A 66 -11.17 7.65 11.17
C ALA A 66 -12.00 8.29 10.05
N SER A 67 -12.90 9.22 10.38
CA SER A 67 -13.66 9.98 9.38
C SER A 67 -12.75 10.88 8.55
N LEU A 68 -11.81 11.57 9.20
CA LEU A 68 -10.84 12.43 8.53
C LEU A 68 -9.92 11.64 7.60
N LEU A 69 -9.52 10.42 7.98
CA LEU A 69 -8.75 9.52 7.12
C LEU A 69 -9.55 9.13 5.87
N LEU A 70 -10.85 8.87 6.02
CA LEU A 70 -11.72 8.54 4.89
C LEU A 70 -11.89 9.73 3.94
N ASP A 71 -11.98 10.94 4.48
CA ASP A 71 -12.05 12.17 3.68
C ASP A 71 -10.75 12.39 2.90
N GLU A 72 -9.59 12.21 3.56
CA GLU A 72 -8.28 12.22 2.89
C GLU A 72 -8.19 11.14 1.81
N GLY A 73 -8.65 9.93 2.09
CA GLY A 73 -8.67 8.80 1.17
C GLY A 73 -9.53 9.04 -0.06
N THR A 74 -10.69 9.68 0.13
CA THR A 74 -11.61 10.02 -0.97
C THR A 74 -11.02 11.12 -1.85
N ARG A 75 -10.42 12.15 -1.26
CA ARG A 75 -9.69 13.19 -2.00
C ARG A 75 -8.53 12.59 -2.78
N LEU A 76 -7.72 11.75 -2.13
CA LEU A 76 -6.62 11.04 -2.76
C LEU A 76 -7.13 10.25 -3.97
N HIS A 77 -8.16 9.42 -3.80
CA HIS A 77 -8.75 8.61 -4.87
C HIS A 77 -9.22 9.45 -6.08
N GLY A 78 -9.76 10.64 -5.83
CA GLY A 78 -10.21 11.56 -6.89
C GLY A 78 -9.10 12.35 -7.57
N GLU A 79 -7.86 12.32 -7.09
CA GLU A 79 -6.75 13.00 -7.74
C GLU A 79 -6.19 12.15 -8.87
N PRO A 80 -6.36 12.56 -10.15
CA PRO A 80 -5.74 11.86 -11.27
C PRO A 80 -4.24 11.83 -11.04
N GLU A 81 -3.62 10.69 -11.35
CA GLU A 81 -2.17 10.57 -11.31
C GLU A 81 -1.61 11.63 -12.26
N SER A 82 -0.92 12.62 -11.70
CA SER A 82 0.10 13.32 -12.47
C SER A 82 1.25 12.33 -12.63
N TYR A 83 1.05 11.30 -13.47
CA TYR A 83 2.17 10.76 -14.21
C TYR A 83 2.66 11.96 -15.02
N SER A 84 3.60 12.73 -14.47
CA SER A 84 4.48 13.44 -15.37
C SER A 84 5.04 12.35 -16.28
N SER A 85 5.01 12.59 -17.58
CA SER A 85 5.52 11.66 -18.59
C SER A 85 7.00 11.24 -18.34
N ASP A 86 7.66 11.84 -17.35
CA ASP A 86 9.01 11.55 -16.85
C ASP A 86 9.07 10.71 -15.56
N SER A 87 7.94 10.45 -14.89
CA SER A 87 7.89 9.60 -13.70
C SER A 87 7.73 8.15 -14.13
N ASN A 88 8.87 7.46 -14.25
CA ASN A 88 8.98 6.02 -14.48
C ASN A 88 7.81 5.28 -13.81
N GLU A 89 7.01 4.55 -14.60
CA GLU A 89 6.08 3.51 -14.13
C GLU A 89 6.78 2.44 -13.25
N TYR A 90 8.10 2.50 -13.16
CA TYR A 90 9.01 1.66 -12.39
C TYR A 90 9.65 2.36 -11.18
N ALA A 91 9.23 3.59 -10.82
CA ALA A 91 9.76 4.24 -9.62
C ALA A 91 9.39 3.40 -8.38
N PRO A 92 10.35 3.11 -7.48
CA PRO A 92 10.05 2.40 -6.25
C PRO A 92 8.90 3.08 -5.48
N ILE A 93 8.00 2.27 -4.92
CA ILE A 93 6.82 2.73 -4.18
C ILE A 93 7.19 3.75 -3.08
N ASP A 94 8.36 3.58 -2.47
CA ASP A 94 8.88 4.48 -1.44
C ASP A 94 9.20 5.87 -1.98
N VAL A 95 9.73 5.95 -3.20
CA VAL A 95 10.01 7.22 -3.89
C VAL A 95 8.71 7.90 -4.30
N PHE A 96 7.75 7.14 -4.82
CA PHE A 96 6.41 7.66 -5.14
C PHE A 96 5.78 8.32 -3.92
N TRP A 97 5.72 7.62 -2.80
CA TRP A 97 5.08 8.12 -1.60
C TRP A 97 5.87 9.23 -0.92
N LYS A 98 7.19 9.17 -0.93
CA LYS A 98 8.04 10.27 -0.46
C LYS A 98 7.72 11.56 -1.23
N ASN A 99 7.61 11.50 -2.55
CA ASN A 99 7.26 12.67 -3.36
C ASN A 99 5.83 13.13 -3.10
N TYR A 100 4.90 12.20 -2.88
CA TYR A 100 3.51 12.51 -2.62
C TYR A 100 3.27 13.13 -1.23
N PHE A 101 3.96 12.67 -0.19
CA PHE A 101 3.83 13.18 1.18
C PHE A 101 4.55 14.50 1.43
N VAL A 102 5.49 14.87 0.58
CA VAL A 102 6.10 16.21 0.60
C VAL A 102 5.15 17.26 0.03
N LYS A 103 4.04 16.87 -0.62
CA LYS A 103 3.03 17.82 -1.12
C LYS A 103 2.40 18.59 0.04
N LYS A 104 2.40 19.90 -0.12
CA LYS A 104 1.76 20.84 0.79
C LYS A 104 0.42 21.31 0.23
N ASP A 105 -0.50 21.65 1.12
CA ASP A 105 -1.72 22.38 0.76
C ASP A 105 -1.41 23.87 0.53
N ASN A 106 -2.43 24.64 0.17
CA ASN A 106 -2.32 26.09 -0.09
C ASN A 106 -1.90 26.89 1.15
N LEU A 107 -1.97 26.29 2.35
CA LEU A 107 -1.57 26.88 3.62
C LEU A 107 -0.17 26.43 4.06
N GLY A 108 0.51 25.61 3.26
CA GLY A 108 1.84 25.08 3.56
C GLY A 108 1.86 23.86 4.49
N ASN A 109 0.70 23.33 4.87
CA ASN A 109 0.58 22.13 5.70
C ASN A 109 0.71 20.86 4.86
N ILE A 110 1.04 19.72 5.50
CA ILE A 110 1.03 18.41 4.82
C ILE A 110 -0.36 18.16 4.27
N LYS A 111 -0.45 17.84 2.97
CA LYS A 111 -1.74 17.72 2.27
C LYS A 111 -2.59 16.52 2.72
N TYR A 112 -1.94 15.44 3.16
CA TYR A 112 -2.55 14.16 3.57
C TYR A 112 -1.88 13.58 4.84
N PRO A 113 -2.02 14.25 5.99
CA PRO A 113 -1.29 13.89 7.21
C PRO A 113 -1.65 12.49 7.74
N LEU A 114 -2.93 12.06 7.67
CA LEU A 114 -3.35 10.78 8.21
C LEU A 114 -2.93 9.61 7.30
N ILE A 115 -3.01 9.78 5.98
CA ILE A 115 -2.47 8.77 5.05
C ILE A 115 -0.95 8.65 5.15
N THR A 116 -0.25 9.78 5.31
CA THR A 116 1.21 9.78 5.55
C THR A 116 1.54 9.01 6.82
N LYS A 117 0.80 9.26 7.91
CA LYS A 117 0.97 8.58 9.20
C LYS A 117 0.76 7.07 9.06
N LEU A 118 -0.30 6.67 8.34
CA LEU A 118 -0.58 5.27 8.04
C LEU A 118 0.61 4.64 7.31
N PHE A 119 1.03 5.23 6.19
CA PHE A 119 2.12 4.70 5.37
C PHE A 119 3.45 4.56 6.14
N CYS A 120 3.85 5.57 6.91
CA CYS A 120 5.12 5.54 7.64
C CYS A 120 5.22 4.36 8.61
N VAL A 121 4.12 4.05 9.32
CA VAL A 121 4.10 2.91 10.25
C VAL A 121 4.19 1.59 9.51
N TYR A 122 3.54 1.47 8.34
CA TYR A 122 3.57 0.24 7.56
C TYR A 122 4.88 0.03 6.81
N HIS A 123 5.49 1.10 6.29
CA HIS A 123 6.82 1.03 5.68
C HIS A 123 7.86 0.59 6.71
N MET A 124 7.82 1.14 7.93
CA MET A 124 8.68 0.66 9.03
C MET A 124 8.37 -0.78 9.44
N GLY A 125 7.08 -1.15 9.52
CA GLY A 125 6.66 -2.52 9.84
C GLY A 125 7.07 -3.56 8.80
N MET A 126 7.01 -3.24 7.51
CA MET A 126 7.46 -4.15 6.44
C MET A 126 8.98 -4.29 6.41
N LEU A 127 9.74 -3.21 6.64
CA LEU A 127 11.19 -3.29 6.76
C LEU A 127 11.61 -4.23 7.91
N MET A 128 10.94 -4.15 9.05
CA MET A 128 11.21 -5.05 10.19
C MET A 128 10.82 -6.51 9.95
N LEU A 129 9.86 -6.79 9.06
CA LEU A 129 9.45 -8.17 8.72
C LEU A 129 10.35 -8.82 7.66
N ILE A 130 11.11 -8.03 6.90
CA ILE A 130 12.06 -8.53 5.88
C ILE A 130 13.44 -8.82 6.49
N GLU A 131 13.74 -8.27 7.67
CA GLU A 131 15.01 -8.49 8.40
C GLU A 131 15.00 -9.71 9.34
N VAL A 132 13.99 -10.58 9.28
CA VAL A 132 13.89 -11.84 10.06
C VAL A 132 13.98 -13.05 9.13
#